data_AF-A0A968I5J4-F1
#
_entry.id   AF-A0A968I5J4-F1
#
_cell.length_a   1.000
_cell.length_b   1.000
_cell.length_c   1.000
_cell.angle_alpha   90.00
_cell.angle_beta   90.00
_cell.angle_gamma   90.00
#
_symmetry.space_group_name_H-M   'P 1'
#
loop_
_entity.id
_entity.type
_entity.pdbx_description
1 polymer ?
#
loop_
_entity_poly.entity_id
_entity_poly.type
_entity_poly.pdbx_seq_one_letter_code
_entity_poly.pdbx_strand_id
1 'polypeptide(L)' 'ITDPKARWDCTSRNSTTSPSSAPATPAYPAITKAFATAADNIAKGANVKAELDKAARAIDQDIKDNSGYPTK' A
#
# COMPACT_ATOMS: atom_id res chain seq x y z
N ILE A 1 25.93 34.87 -13.68
CA ILE A 1 26.49 33.51 -13.44
C ILE A 1 27.44 33.63 -12.25
N THR A 2 26.92 33.44 -11.04
CA THR A 2 27.60 33.14 -9.75
C THR A 2 26.70 33.58 -8.59
N ASP A 3 25.66 32.79 -8.29
CA ASP A 3 25.11 32.73 -6.93
C ASP A 3 24.64 31.30 -6.63
N PRO A 4 25.25 30.58 -5.68
CA PRO A 4 24.96 29.18 -5.38
C PRO A 4 23.89 28.96 -4.30
N LYS A 5 23.03 29.95 -4.01
CA LYS A 5 21.95 29.81 -2.98
C LYS A 5 20.53 29.65 -3.53
N ALA A 6 20.36 28.85 -4.59
CA ALA A 6 19.08 28.16 -4.81
C ALA A 6 18.92 27.04 -3.77
N ARG A 7 18.70 27.49 -2.53
CA ARG A 7 18.47 26.67 -1.35
C ARG A 7 17.16 25.90 -1.53
N TRP A 8 17.25 24.59 -1.72
CA TRP A 8 16.24 23.54 -1.46
C TRP A 8 14.98 24.05 -0.74
N ASP A 9 14.08 24.66 -1.50
CA ASP A 9 12.74 25.00 -1.02
C ASP A 9 11.94 23.70 -1.02
N CYS A 10 11.88 23.06 0.13
CA CYS A 10 11.14 21.82 0.34
C CYS A 10 9.61 22.04 0.34
N THR A 11 9.15 23.27 0.11
CA THR A 11 7.76 23.71 0.35
C THR A 11 6.93 23.87 -0.93
N SER A 12 7.48 23.61 -2.11
CA SER A 12 6.72 23.62 -3.39
C SER A 12 6.31 22.23 -3.89
N ARG A 13 6.48 21.18 -3.08
CA ARG A 13 5.88 19.86 -3.36
C ARG A 13 4.37 19.90 -3.03
N ASN A 14 3.59 20.53 -3.91
CA ASN A 14 2.23 20.07 -4.17
C ASN A 14 2.37 18.61 -4.61
N SER A 15 2.26 17.71 -3.64
CA SER A 15 2.51 16.29 -3.76
C SER A 15 1.31 15.63 -4.41
N THR A 16 1.04 15.95 -5.66
CA THR A 16 -0.05 15.35 -6.43
C THR A 16 0.41 14.19 -7.30
N THR A 17 1.68 13.77 -7.20
CA THR A 17 2.16 12.58 -7.90
C THR A 17 1.84 11.34 -7.08
N SER A 18 0.56 10.99 -7.03
CA SER A 18 0.15 9.61 -6.75
C SER A 18 0.53 8.78 -7.98
N PRO A 19 1.39 7.76 -7.90
CA PRO A 19 1.74 6.94 -9.07
C PRO A 19 0.49 6.14 -9.48
N SER A 20 -0.27 6.69 -10.42
CA SER A 20 -1.50 6.13 -11.00
C SER A 20 -1.25 4.93 -11.93
N SER A 21 -0.19 4.16 -11.71
CA SER A 21 0.12 2.99 -12.54
C SER A 21 0.96 1.98 -11.78
N ALA A 22 0.53 1.58 -10.57
CA ALA A 22 0.75 0.19 -10.21
C ALA A 22 0.07 -0.66 -11.30
N PRO A 23 0.71 -1.71 -11.84
CA PRO A 23 0.02 -2.63 -12.75
C PRO A 23 -1.29 -3.02 -12.06
N ALA A 24 -2.41 -2.89 -12.78
CA ALA A 24 -3.72 -3.26 -12.27
C ALA A 24 -3.77 -4.78 -12.14
N THR A 25 -3.04 -5.29 -11.15
CA THR A 25 -3.33 -6.56 -10.51
C THR A 25 -4.45 -6.21 -9.54
N PRO A 26 -5.70 -6.51 -9.89
CA PRO A 26 -6.85 -6.03 -9.11
C PRO A 26 -6.86 -6.52 -7.64
N ALA A 27 -6.00 -7.49 -7.28
CA ALA A 27 -5.74 -7.90 -5.90
C ALA A 27 -4.83 -6.94 -5.09
N TYR A 28 -4.01 -6.11 -5.74
CA TYR A 28 -3.01 -5.27 -5.05
C TYR A 28 -3.62 -4.30 -4.03
N PRO A 29 -4.76 -3.63 -4.30
CA PRO A 29 -5.44 -2.79 -3.33
C PRO A 29 -5.92 -3.58 -2.10
N ALA A 30 -6.43 -4.80 -2.29
CA ALA A 30 -6.90 -5.66 -1.20
C ALA A 30 -5.73 -6.13 -0.33
N ILE A 31 -4.63 -6.58 -0.94
CA ILE A 31 -3.40 -6.97 -0.23
C ILE A 31 -2.84 -5.80 0.57
N THR A 32 -2.75 -4.62 -0.04
CA THR A 32 -2.22 -3.42 0.61
C THR A 32 -3.06 -3.03 1.83
N LYS A 33 -4.39 -3.06 1.72
CA LYS A 33 -5.30 -2.75 2.82
C LYS A 33 -5.20 -3.77 3.96
N ALA A 34 -5.16 -5.06 3.62
CA ALA A 34 -5.04 -6.14 4.61
C ALA A 34 -3.71 -6.05 5.36
N PHE A 35 -2.61 -5.81 4.64
CA PHE A 35 -1.29 -5.64 5.24
C PHE A 35 -1.20 -4.39 6.12
N ALA A 36 -1.72 -3.25 5.67
CA ALA A 36 -1.73 -2.01 6.47
C ALA A 36 -2.48 -2.21 7.80
N THR A 37 -3.62 -2.91 7.76
CA THR A 37 -4.38 -3.23 8.98
C THR A 37 -3.58 -4.12 9.94
N ALA A 38 -2.90 -5.15 9.41
CA ALA A 38 -2.05 -6.02 10.22
C ALA A 38 -0.87 -5.24 10.82
N ALA A 39 -0.22 -4.37 10.04
CA ALA A 39 0.90 -3.55 10.48
C ALA A 39 0.49 -2.60 11.63
N ASP A 40 -0.68 -1.95 11.52
CA ASP A 40 -1.21 -1.09 12.59
C ASP A 40 -1.50 -1.88 13.87
N ASN A 41 -2.05 -3.08 13.75
CA ASN A 41 -2.33 -3.94 14.91
C ASN A 41 -1.04 -4.43 15.56
N ILE A 42 -0.04 -4.81 14.76
CA ILE A 42 1.30 -5.20 15.23
C ILE A 42 1.97 -4.03 15.96
N ALA A 43 1.89 -2.83 15.40
CA ALA A 43 2.42 -1.62 16.04
C ALA A 43 1.75 -1.32 17.39
N LYS A 44 0.48 -1.71 17.56
CA LYS A 44 -0.27 -1.61 18.82
C LYS A 44 0.02 -2.76 19.80
N GLY A 45 0.89 -3.70 19.45
CA GLY A 45 1.30 -4.83 20.30
C GLY A 45 0.53 -6.14 20.05
N ALA A 46 -0.20 -6.26 18.93
CA ALA A 46 -0.82 -7.52 18.56
C ALA A 46 0.22 -8.58 18.14
N ASN A 47 -0.20 -9.85 18.15
CA ASN A 47 0.66 -10.95 17.71
C ASN A 47 0.85 -10.91 16.19
N VAL A 48 2.10 -10.76 15.75
CA VAL A 48 2.51 -10.68 14.34
C VAL A 48 1.96 -11.84 13.51
N LYS A 49 2.11 -13.07 13.98
CA LYS A 49 1.69 -14.25 13.24
C LYS A 49 0.17 -14.27 13.08
N ALA A 50 -0.58 -14.01 14.15
CA ALA A 50 -2.03 -14.05 14.12
C ALA A 50 -2.63 -12.98 13.19
N GLU A 51 -2.07 -11.76 13.18
CA GLU A 51 -2.52 -10.66 12.32
C GLU A 51 -2.17 -10.91 10.85
N LEU A 52 -0.98 -11.42 10.55
CA LEU A 52 -0.60 -11.80 9.19
C LEU A 52 -1.41 -12.98 8.67
N ASP A 53 -1.68 -14.00 9.50
CA ASP A 53 -2.56 -15.12 9.14
C ASP A 53 -3.99 -14.63 8.85
N LYS A 54 -4.46 -13.61 9.58
CA LYS A 54 -5.77 -12.98 9.33
C LYS A 54 -5.78 -12.18 8.03
N ALA A 55 -4.72 -11.43 7.74
CA ALA A 55 -4.57 -10.72 6.48
C ALA A 55 -4.54 -11.68 5.28
N ALA A 56 -3.78 -12.78 5.37
CA ALA A 56 -3.71 -13.80 4.33
C ALA A 56 -5.09 -14.42 4.05
N ARG A 57 -5.84 -14.81 5.10
CA ARG A 57 -7.22 -15.32 4.94
C ARG A 57 -8.16 -14.31 4.28
N ALA A 58 -8.02 -13.02 4.61
CA ALA A 58 -8.83 -11.97 4.00
C ALA A 58 -8.52 -11.82 2.51
N ILE A 59 -7.24 -11.91 2.12
CA ILE A 59 -6.81 -11.90 0.71
C ILE A 59 -7.33 -13.15 -0.03
N ASP A 60 -7.23 -14.33 0.58
CA ASP A 60 -7.75 -15.57 -0.01
C ASP A 60 -9.27 -15.52 -0.24
N GLN A 61 -10.02 -14.92 0.69
CA GLN A 61 -11.44 -14.72 0.54
C GLN A 61 -11.76 -13.71 -0.56
N ASP A 62 -11.04 -12.59 -0.59
CA ASP A 62 -11.19 -11.56 -1.62
C ASP A 62 -10.89 -12.09 -3.03
N ILE A 63 -9.89 -12.97 -3.18
CA ILE A 63 -9.60 -13.65 -4.45
C ILE A 63 -10.76 -14.58 -4.88
N LYS A 64 -11.34 -15.32 -3.92
CA LYS A 64 -12.49 -16.21 -4.19
C LYS A 64 -13.73 -15.41 -4.58
N ASP A 65 -14.02 -14.34 -3.85
CA ASP A 65 -15.19 -13.47 -4.08
C ASP A 65 -15.10 -12.77 -5.45
N ASN A 66 -13.89 -12.43 -5.89
CA ASN A 66 -13.63 -11.84 -7.19
C ASN A 66 -13.39 -12.87 -8.31
N SER A 67 -13.72 -14.15 -8.08
CA SER A 67 -13.69 -15.26 -9.07
C SER A 67 -12.34 -15.43 -9.79
N GLY A 68 -11.22 -15.12 -9.13
CA GLY A 68 -9.92 -15.12 -9.78
C GLY A 68 -9.85 -13.98 -10.79
N TYR A 69 -9.55 -12.80 -10.29
CA TYR A 69 -9.29 -11.59 -11.05
C TYR A 69 -8.75 -11.81 -12.48
N PRO A 70 -9.32 -11.15 -13.50
CA PRO A 70 -8.87 -11.32 -14.88
C PRO A 70 -7.40 -10.89 -15.01
N THR A 71 -6.55 -11.85 -15.34
CA THR A 71 -5.20 -11.60 -15.84
C THR A 71 -5.37 -11.05 -17.26
N LYS A 72 -5.26 -9.73 -17.43
CA LYS A 72 -5.14 -9.13 -18.76
C LYS A 72 -3.87 -9.63 -19.45
#